data_AF-A0A9C9QXR7-F1
#
_entry.id   AF-A0A9C9QXR7-F1
#
_cell.length_a   1.000
_cell.length_b   1.000
_cell.length_c   1.000
_cell.angle_alpha   90.00
_cell.angle_beta   90.00
_cell.angle_gamma   90.00
#
_symmetry.space_group_name_H-M   'P 1'
#
loop_
_entity.id
_entity.type
_entity.pdbx_description
1 polymer ?
#
loop_
_entity_poly.entity_id
_entity_poly.type
_entity_poly.pdbx_seq_one_letter_code
_entity_poly.pdbx_strand_id
1 'polypeptide(L)'
;MIGKVIKETDKVCATERRELWRLDATEVLREFARWCAIGAVIGHWPNAPEVIRRWLATGNESLRFAAWQAATNAARDAAWDTAREATRKAIRLAAGNAVWDTAREAAWAIAKSTLTTAQTTAWATWTTIRAITQGNVWKNTWNTMNSKLEEMLFEKAKRRNLCQPIK
;
A
#
# COMPACT_ATOMS: atom_id res chain seq x y z
N MET A 1 24.75 -21.19 -17.61
CA MET A 1 25.05 -22.56 -17.16
C MET A 1 25.91 -23.19 -18.25
N ILE A 2 27.13 -23.60 -17.96
CA ILE A 2 28.08 -24.24 -18.90
C ILE A 2 28.26 -25.72 -18.42
N GLY A 3 29.00 -26.59 -19.12
CA GLY A 3 29.21 -27.99 -18.72
C GLY A 3 27.96 -28.90 -18.83
N LYS A 4 27.99 -30.13 -18.30
CA LYS A 4 26.93 -31.15 -18.47
C LYS A 4 25.61 -30.71 -17.83
N VAL A 5 24.55 -30.59 -18.64
CA VAL A 5 23.21 -30.13 -18.24
C VAL A 5 22.24 -31.31 -18.18
N ILE A 6 21.54 -31.48 -17.05
CA ILE A 6 20.52 -32.49 -16.81
C ILE A 6 19.19 -31.78 -16.58
N LYS A 7 18.13 -32.17 -17.29
CA LYS A 7 16.80 -31.58 -17.19
C LYS A 7 15.75 -32.65 -16.91
N GLU A 8 14.80 -32.29 -16.07
CA GLU A 8 13.62 -33.07 -15.71
C GLU A 8 12.36 -32.20 -15.89
N THR A 9 11.17 -32.77 -15.72
CA THR A 9 9.89 -32.13 -16.10
C THR A 9 9.65 -30.77 -15.41
N ASP A 10 10.16 -30.56 -14.20
CA ASP A 10 10.04 -29.30 -13.46
C ASP A 10 11.39 -28.60 -13.15
N LYS A 11 12.55 -29.20 -13.52
CA LYS A 11 13.88 -28.76 -13.03
C LYS A 11 15.01 -28.93 -14.04
N VAL A 12 16.07 -28.14 -13.86
CA VAL A 12 17.29 -28.10 -14.69
C VAL A 12 18.54 -27.88 -13.84
N CYS A 13 19.59 -28.67 -14.09
CA CYS A 13 20.91 -28.59 -13.47
C CYS A 13 22.02 -28.56 -14.52
N ALA A 14 23.15 -27.88 -14.29
CA ALA A 14 24.29 -27.82 -15.21
C ALA A 14 25.65 -27.78 -14.47
N THR A 15 26.72 -28.32 -15.08
CA THR A 15 28.05 -28.48 -14.45
C THR A 15 28.86 -27.19 -14.25
N GLU A 16 28.55 -26.11 -14.94
CA GLU A 16 29.05 -24.77 -14.72
C GLU A 16 27.85 -23.80 -14.77
N ARG A 17 27.98 -22.63 -14.15
CA ARG A 17 27.03 -21.51 -14.28
C ARG A 17 27.79 -20.25 -13.93
N ARG A 18 27.94 -19.32 -14.87
CA ARG A 18 28.64 -18.07 -14.60
C ARG A 18 27.71 -16.89 -14.76
N GLU A 19 27.29 -16.35 -13.62
CA GLU A 19 27.26 -14.93 -13.27
C GLU A 19 26.73 -14.76 -11.85
N LEU A 20 27.52 -14.11 -10.98
CA LEU A 20 27.21 -13.98 -9.56
C LEU A 20 26.44 -12.72 -9.21
N TRP A 21 26.79 -11.55 -9.74
CA TRP A 21 25.95 -10.34 -9.71
C TRP A 21 26.26 -9.49 -10.94
N ARG A 22 25.22 -9.04 -11.66
CA ARG A 22 25.36 -8.18 -12.86
C ARG A 22 25.25 -6.69 -12.55
N LEU A 23 24.48 -6.32 -11.53
CA LEU A 23 24.14 -4.93 -11.25
C LEU A 23 23.91 -4.75 -9.75
N ASP A 24 24.63 -3.82 -9.13
CA ASP A 24 24.25 -3.32 -7.80
C ASP A 24 23.02 -2.43 -7.93
N ALA A 25 21.87 -3.03 -7.62
CA ALA A 25 20.56 -2.39 -7.68
C ALA A 25 20.20 -1.67 -6.37
N THR A 26 21.09 -1.60 -5.36
CA THR A 26 20.74 -1.05 -4.04
C THR A 26 20.11 0.34 -4.11
N GLU A 27 20.69 1.24 -4.90
CA GLU A 27 20.13 2.59 -5.08
C GLU A 27 18.82 2.57 -5.88
N VAL A 28 18.69 1.69 -6.87
CA VAL A 28 17.49 1.53 -7.71
C VAL A 28 16.32 1.04 -6.86
N LEU A 29 16.56 0.03 -6.03
CA LEU A 29 15.56 -0.51 -5.11
C LEU A 29 15.18 0.52 -4.04
N ARG A 30 16.12 1.34 -3.56
CA ARG A 30 15.83 2.46 -2.64
C ARG A 30 14.99 3.54 -3.31
N GLU A 31 15.29 3.90 -4.55
CA GLU A 31 14.50 4.88 -5.32
C GLU A 31 13.11 4.35 -5.65
N PHE A 32 13.00 3.08 -6.05
CA PHE A 32 11.72 2.40 -6.24
C PHE A 32 10.90 2.34 -4.95
N ALA A 33 11.51 2.00 -3.82
CA ALA A 33 10.84 1.99 -2.53
C ALA A 33 10.31 3.37 -2.15
N ARG A 34 11.06 4.45 -2.42
CA ARG A 34 10.58 5.83 -2.22
C ARG A 34 9.41 6.16 -3.13
N TRP A 35 9.49 5.80 -4.42
CA TRP A 35 8.41 6.03 -5.37
C TRP A 35 7.10 5.32 -4.96
N CYS A 36 7.19 4.05 -4.54
CA CYS A 36 6.05 3.32 -3.98
C CYS A 36 5.49 4.00 -2.72
N ALA A 37 6.36 4.48 -1.84
CA ALA A 37 5.96 5.18 -0.62
C ALA A 37 5.26 6.52 -0.90
N ILE A 38 5.65 7.27 -1.96
CA ILE A 38 4.92 8.48 -2.39
C ILE A 38 3.48 8.12 -2.76
N GLY A 39 3.28 7.06 -3.55
CA GLY A 39 1.94 6.60 -3.93
C GLY A 39 1.07 6.27 -2.72
N ALA A 40 1.64 5.56 -1.75
CA ALA A 40 0.95 5.24 -0.50
C ALA A 40 0.60 6.48 0.33
N VAL A 41 1.53 7.45 0.43
CA VAL A 41 1.30 8.71 1.16
C VAL A 41 0.18 9.52 0.50
N ILE A 42 0.18 9.67 -0.82
CA ILE A 42 -0.87 10.41 -1.52
C ILE A 42 -2.24 9.72 -1.39
N GLY A 43 -2.27 8.40 -1.49
CA GLY A 43 -3.53 7.63 -1.47
C GLY A 43 -4.15 7.42 -0.09
N HIS A 44 -3.32 7.29 0.95
CA HIS A 44 -3.79 6.92 2.30
C HIS A 44 -3.57 8.02 3.34
N TRP A 45 -2.72 9.01 3.07
CA TRP A 45 -2.39 10.08 4.01
C TRP A 45 -2.42 11.47 3.34
N PRO A 46 -3.63 11.99 3.04
CA PRO A 46 -3.79 13.23 2.27
C PRO A 46 -3.16 14.45 2.95
N ASN A 47 -3.15 14.49 4.29
CA ASN A 47 -2.57 15.57 5.10
C ASN A 47 -1.14 15.25 5.59
N ALA A 48 -0.36 14.50 4.80
CA ALA A 48 1.00 14.17 5.18
C ALA A 48 1.89 15.44 5.28
N PRO A 49 2.73 15.55 6.33
CA PRO A 49 3.70 16.64 6.48
C PRO A 49 4.57 16.85 5.25
N GLU A 50 4.77 18.10 4.85
CA GLU A 50 5.50 18.46 3.63
C GLU A 50 6.96 17.94 3.65
N VAL A 51 7.59 17.88 4.82
CA VAL A 51 8.93 17.31 4.98
C VAL A 51 9.02 15.84 4.54
N ILE A 52 7.96 15.06 4.76
CA ILE A 52 7.88 13.66 4.34
C ILE A 52 7.71 13.58 2.82
N ARG A 53 6.83 14.42 2.25
CA ARG A 53 6.60 14.49 0.80
C ARG A 53 7.88 14.88 0.06
N ARG A 54 8.58 15.91 0.56
CA ARG A 54 9.85 16.38 0.02
C ARG A 54 10.96 15.35 0.15
N TRP A 55 11.09 14.65 1.29
CA TRP A 55 12.08 13.58 1.45
C TRP A 55 11.84 12.42 0.49
N LEU A 56 10.59 11.96 0.35
CA LEU A 56 10.25 10.87 -0.55
C LEU A 56 10.50 11.23 -2.02
N ALA A 57 10.15 12.46 -2.44
CA ALA A 57 10.35 12.94 -3.80
C ALA A 57 11.83 13.16 -4.16
N THR A 58 12.63 13.71 -3.23
CA THR A 58 14.03 14.10 -3.51
C THR A 58 15.05 13.05 -3.09
N GLY A 59 14.71 12.16 -2.16
CA GLY A 59 15.65 11.21 -1.56
C GLY A 59 16.76 11.87 -0.73
N ASN A 60 16.61 13.14 -0.35
CA ASN A 60 17.65 13.88 0.38
C ASN A 60 17.79 13.38 1.82
N GLU A 61 18.86 12.66 2.11
CA GLU A 61 19.08 12.00 3.41
C GLU A 61 19.12 12.97 4.61
N SER A 62 19.46 14.24 4.39
CA SER A 62 19.42 15.26 5.46
C SER A 62 18.02 15.48 6.04
N LEU A 63 16.96 15.22 5.25
CA LEU A 63 15.57 15.34 5.67
C LEU A 63 15.02 14.07 6.34
N ARG A 64 15.76 12.95 6.29
CA ARG A 64 15.26 11.66 6.76
C ARG A 64 14.88 11.68 8.23
N PHE A 65 15.71 12.28 9.07
CA PHE A 65 15.43 12.37 10.51
C PHE A 65 14.20 13.24 10.80
N ALA A 66 14.10 14.40 10.14
CA ALA A 66 12.95 15.30 10.30
C ALA A 66 11.65 14.65 9.80
N ALA A 67 11.70 13.92 8.68
CA ALA A 67 10.58 13.15 8.16
C ALA A 67 10.15 12.05 9.14
N TRP A 68 11.11 11.32 9.71
CA TRP A 68 10.84 10.28 10.71
C TRP A 68 10.20 10.84 12.00
N GLN A 69 10.70 11.96 12.51
CA GLN A 69 10.08 12.64 13.65
C GLN A 69 8.66 13.11 13.34
N ALA A 70 8.45 13.74 12.19
CA ALA A 70 7.13 14.20 11.78
C ALA A 70 6.12 13.05 11.67
N ALA A 71 6.54 11.91 11.12
CA ALA A 71 5.71 10.70 11.05
C ALA A 71 5.36 10.16 12.44
N THR A 72 6.35 10.13 13.34
CA THR A 72 6.16 9.63 14.70
C THR A 72 5.22 10.53 15.50
N ASN A 73 5.33 11.85 15.36
CA ASN A 73 4.45 12.80 16.04
C ASN A 73 3.02 12.70 15.50
N ALA A 74 2.84 12.67 14.17
CA ALA A 74 1.52 12.52 13.57
C ALA A 74 0.81 11.23 14.02
N ALA A 75 1.55 10.12 14.17
CA ALA A 75 0.99 8.87 14.69
C ALA A 75 0.54 8.99 16.15
N ARG A 76 1.28 9.72 16.98
CA ARG A 76 0.93 9.97 18.39
C ARG A 76 -0.29 10.87 18.51
N ASP A 77 -0.35 11.95 17.74
CA ASP A 77 -1.48 12.89 17.76
C ASP A 77 -2.78 12.19 17.36
N ALA A 78 -2.74 11.38 16.30
CA ALA A 78 -3.88 10.58 15.88
C ALA A 78 -4.38 9.59 16.96
N ALA A 79 -3.46 8.99 17.73
CA ALA A 79 -3.80 8.11 18.85
C ALA A 79 -4.47 8.89 20.00
N TRP A 80 -3.99 10.10 20.29
CA TRP A 80 -4.60 10.96 21.31
C TRP A 80 -5.99 11.46 20.90
N ASP A 81 -6.17 11.85 19.65
CA ASP A 81 -7.46 12.31 19.13
C ASP A 81 -8.51 11.18 19.15
N THR A 82 -8.13 9.97 18.74
CA THR A 82 -9.01 8.80 18.81
C THR A 82 -9.39 8.44 20.23
N ALA A 83 -8.43 8.45 21.17
CA ALA A 83 -8.72 8.23 22.59
C ALA A 83 -9.68 9.29 23.14
N ARG A 84 -9.44 10.56 22.82
CA ARG A 84 -10.26 11.67 23.33
C ARG A 84 -11.68 11.65 22.76
N GLU A 85 -11.85 11.30 21.49
CA GLU A 85 -13.17 11.16 20.89
C GLU A 85 -13.93 9.96 21.46
N ALA A 86 -13.25 8.85 21.73
CA ALA A 86 -13.83 7.71 22.42
C ALA A 86 -14.35 8.09 23.82
N THR A 87 -13.57 8.87 24.59
CA THR A 87 -13.99 9.36 25.91
C THR A 87 -15.18 10.30 25.80
N ARG A 88 -15.16 11.27 24.87
CA ARG A 88 -16.30 12.19 24.65
C ARG A 88 -17.56 11.43 24.26
N LYS A 89 -17.44 10.42 23.39
CA LYS A 89 -18.55 9.56 22.99
C LYS A 89 -19.11 8.79 24.18
N ALA A 90 -18.26 8.22 25.04
CA ALA A 90 -18.69 7.52 26.25
C ALA A 90 -19.44 8.46 27.23
N ILE A 91 -18.95 9.68 27.43
CA ILE A 91 -19.60 10.69 28.28
C ILE A 91 -20.96 11.11 27.72
N ARG A 92 -21.06 11.34 26.40
CA ARG A 92 -22.34 11.67 25.73
C ARG A 92 -23.34 10.53 25.83
N LEU A 93 -22.88 9.27 25.74
CA LEU A 93 -23.73 8.09 25.91
C LEU A 93 -24.29 7.98 27.33
N ALA A 94 -23.46 8.26 28.34
CA ALA A 94 -23.86 8.20 29.74
C ALA A 94 -24.91 9.27 30.13
N ALA A 95 -25.03 10.36 29.37
CA ALA A 95 -25.98 11.45 29.62
C ALA A 95 -27.35 11.30 28.92
N GLY A 96 -27.54 10.25 28.11
CA GLY A 96 -28.65 10.14 27.15
C GLY A 96 -29.66 9.02 27.41
N ASN A 97 -30.20 8.93 28.63
CA ASN A 97 -31.50 8.42 29.09
C ASN A 97 -32.25 7.22 28.43
N ALA A 98 -32.77 6.32 29.29
CA ALA A 98 -33.33 4.99 28.99
C ALA A 98 -34.79 4.90 28.47
N VAL A 99 -35.61 5.96 28.55
CA VAL A 99 -37.02 5.93 28.07
C VAL A 99 -37.11 6.30 26.58
N TRP A 100 -36.17 7.10 26.07
CA TRP A 100 -36.00 7.32 24.64
C TRP A 100 -35.47 6.07 23.94
N ASP A 101 -34.70 5.23 24.65
CA ASP A 101 -34.14 4.00 24.09
C ASP A 101 -35.22 2.98 23.77
N THR A 102 -36.19 2.72 24.64
CA THR A 102 -37.20 1.68 24.38
C THR A 102 -38.13 2.03 23.20
N ALA A 103 -38.59 3.28 23.10
CA ALA A 103 -39.40 3.74 21.96
C ALA A 103 -38.58 3.83 20.65
N ARG A 104 -37.30 4.25 20.75
CA ARG A 104 -36.38 4.31 19.60
C ARG A 104 -35.98 2.93 19.11
N GLU A 105 -35.74 1.96 19.99
CA GLU A 105 -35.40 0.58 19.65
C GLU A 105 -36.56 -0.11 18.92
N ALA A 106 -37.81 0.13 19.34
CA ALA A 106 -38.98 -0.39 18.63
C ALA A 106 -39.10 0.21 17.21
N ALA A 107 -38.93 1.53 17.06
CA ALA A 107 -38.94 2.19 15.76
C ALA A 107 -37.73 1.79 14.88
N TRP A 108 -36.55 1.64 15.48
CA TRP A 108 -35.33 1.19 14.82
C TRP A 108 -35.41 -0.28 14.40
N ALA A 109 -36.04 -1.16 15.16
CA ALA A 109 -36.19 -2.57 14.79
C ALA A 109 -36.99 -2.71 13.48
N ILE A 110 -38.04 -1.92 13.32
CA ILE A 110 -38.87 -1.89 12.11
C ILE A 110 -38.10 -1.26 10.94
N ALA A 111 -37.41 -0.13 11.16
CA ALA A 111 -36.62 0.51 10.12
C ALA A 111 -35.39 -0.32 9.70
N LYS A 112 -34.79 -1.06 10.63
CA LYS A 112 -33.61 -1.90 10.41
C LYS A 112 -33.98 -3.15 9.63
N SER A 113 -35.13 -3.77 9.89
CA SER A 113 -35.57 -4.96 9.13
C SER A 113 -35.79 -4.63 7.65
N THR A 114 -36.44 -3.51 7.34
CA THR A 114 -36.66 -3.04 5.97
C THR A 114 -35.35 -2.63 5.29
N LEU A 115 -34.48 -1.93 6.01
CA LEU A 115 -33.17 -1.53 5.51
C LEU A 115 -32.22 -2.72 5.31
N THR A 116 -32.23 -3.74 6.18
CA THR A 116 -31.35 -4.91 6.06
C THR A 116 -31.61 -5.70 4.79
N THR A 117 -32.87 -5.88 4.41
CA THR A 117 -33.24 -6.59 3.18
C THR A 117 -32.81 -5.80 1.93
N ALA A 118 -32.90 -4.48 1.96
CA ALA A 118 -32.38 -3.63 0.90
C ALA A 118 -30.83 -3.59 0.88
N GLN A 119 -30.20 -3.61 2.05
CA GLN A 119 -28.75 -3.60 2.20
C GLN A 119 -28.10 -4.92 1.78
N THR A 120 -28.72 -6.07 2.00
CA THR A 120 -28.12 -7.37 1.62
C THR A 120 -28.02 -7.51 0.10
N THR A 121 -29.02 -7.03 -0.64
CA THR A 121 -29.01 -7.03 -2.12
C THR A 121 -28.04 -5.99 -2.67
N ALA A 122 -27.98 -4.80 -2.07
CA ALA A 122 -26.98 -3.78 -2.39
C ALA A 122 -25.55 -4.24 -2.05
N TRP A 123 -25.36 -4.97 -0.96
CA TRP A 123 -24.07 -5.51 -0.54
C TRP A 123 -23.62 -6.63 -1.48
N ALA A 124 -24.51 -7.51 -1.92
CA ALA A 124 -24.18 -8.57 -2.89
C ALA A 124 -23.74 -7.99 -4.25
N THR A 125 -24.42 -6.95 -4.74
CA THR A 125 -24.04 -6.26 -5.99
C THR A 125 -22.75 -5.45 -5.85
N TRP A 126 -22.58 -4.77 -4.73
CA TRP A 126 -21.37 -4.00 -4.46
C TRP A 126 -20.14 -4.89 -4.26
N THR A 127 -20.26 -6.03 -3.57
CA THR A 127 -19.14 -6.95 -3.32
C THR A 127 -18.62 -7.56 -4.61
N THR A 128 -19.51 -7.94 -5.52
CA THR A 128 -19.14 -8.49 -6.84
C THR A 128 -18.45 -7.43 -7.72
N ILE A 129 -19.03 -6.23 -7.84
CA ILE A 129 -18.42 -5.12 -8.60
C ILE A 129 -17.08 -4.70 -7.97
N ARG A 130 -17.02 -4.60 -6.65
CA ARG A 130 -15.80 -4.26 -5.91
C ARG A 130 -14.71 -5.30 -6.12
N ALA A 131 -15.03 -6.59 -6.06
CA ALA A 131 -14.04 -7.65 -6.25
C ALA A 131 -13.40 -7.60 -7.64
N ILE A 132 -14.21 -7.39 -8.69
CA ILE A 132 -13.73 -7.23 -10.07
C ILE A 132 -12.86 -5.97 -10.19
N THR A 133 -13.37 -4.84 -9.68
CA THR A 133 -12.66 -3.54 -9.76
C THR A 133 -11.34 -3.59 -8.99
N GLN A 134 -11.37 -4.11 -7.76
CA GLN A 134 -10.19 -4.25 -6.90
C GLN A 134 -9.17 -5.22 -7.50
N GLY A 135 -9.62 -6.32 -8.12
CA GLY A 135 -8.76 -7.25 -8.85
C GLY A 135 -8.07 -6.59 -10.06
N ASN A 136 -8.81 -5.81 -10.85
CA ASN A 136 -8.27 -5.08 -12.00
C ASN A 136 -7.32 -3.95 -11.56
N VAL A 137 -7.69 -3.20 -10.53
CA VAL A 137 -6.85 -2.13 -9.97
C VAL A 137 -5.55 -2.69 -9.41
N TRP A 138 -5.60 -3.80 -8.66
CA TRP A 138 -4.39 -4.44 -8.14
C TRP A 138 -3.47 -4.93 -9.27
N LYS A 139 -4.01 -5.63 -10.27
CA LYS A 139 -3.25 -6.08 -11.44
C LYS A 139 -2.61 -4.92 -12.20
N ASN A 140 -3.36 -3.87 -12.47
CA ASN A 140 -2.85 -2.69 -13.18
C ASN A 140 -1.78 -1.96 -12.38
N THR A 141 -1.97 -1.82 -11.06
CA THR A 141 -1.00 -1.21 -10.16
C THR A 141 0.28 -2.02 -10.10
N TRP A 142 0.17 -3.36 -9.96
CA TRP A 142 1.30 -4.28 -9.93
C TRP A 142 2.09 -4.25 -11.25
N ASN A 143 1.39 -4.27 -12.39
CA ASN A 143 2.02 -4.15 -13.71
C ASN A 143 2.77 -2.82 -13.85
N THR A 144 2.17 -1.71 -13.40
CA THR A 144 2.79 -0.38 -13.45
C THR A 144 4.05 -0.32 -12.58
N MET A 145 3.99 -0.86 -11.36
CA MET A 145 5.13 -0.96 -10.45
C MET A 145 6.28 -1.77 -11.08
N ASN A 146 5.97 -2.92 -11.68
CA ASN A 146 6.98 -3.76 -12.31
C ASN A 146 7.58 -3.14 -13.56
N SER A 147 6.77 -2.56 -14.44
CA SER A 147 7.29 -1.84 -15.60
C SER A 147 8.20 -0.68 -15.19
N LYS A 148 7.88 0.02 -14.09
CA LYS A 148 8.76 1.08 -13.58
C LYS A 148 10.08 0.53 -13.04
N LEU A 149 10.05 -0.55 -12.27
CA LEU A 149 11.25 -1.19 -11.76
C LEU A 149 12.14 -1.70 -12.90
N GLU A 150 11.55 -2.34 -13.90
CA GLU A 150 12.24 -2.79 -15.12
C GLU A 150 12.91 -1.62 -15.83
N GLU A 151 12.19 -0.53 -16.09
CA GLU A 151 12.73 0.69 -16.71
C GLU A 151 13.96 1.21 -15.94
N MET A 152 13.87 1.35 -14.62
CA MET A 152 14.97 1.86 -13.79
C MET A 152 16.19 0.93 -13.80
N LEU A 153 15.96 -0.39 -13.80
CA LEU A 153 17.03 -1.39 -13.91
C LEU A 153 17.71 -1.33 -15.28
N PHE A 154 16.92 -1.23 -16.37
CA PHE A 154 17.45 -1.12 -17.73
C PHE A 154 18.23 0.18 -17.93
N GLU A 155 17.74 1.32 -17.43
CA GLU A 155 18.46 2.59 -17.47
C GLU A 155 19.81 2.49 -16.74
N LYS A 156 19.84 1.89 -15.55
CA LYS A 156 21.10 1.72 -14.81
C LYS A 156 22.05 0.74 -15.50
N ALA A 157 21.54 -0.31 -16.13
CA ALA A 157 22.33 -1.25 -16.91
C ALA A 157 22.93 -0.60 -18.18
N LYS A 158 22.17 0.25 -18.89
CA LYS A 158 22.65 1.04 -20.03
C LYS A 158 23.76 2.00 -19.61
N ARG A 159 23.57 2.76 -18.52
CA ARG A 159 24.59 3.68 -17.99
C ARG A 159 25.92 3.01 -17.65
N ARG A 160 25.88 1.71 -17.29
CA ARG A 160 27.08 0.90 -17.00
C ARG A 160 27.60 0.10 -18.19
N ASN A 161 27.08 0.32 -19.41
CA ASN A 161 27.43 -0.41 -20.63
C ASN A 161 27.28 -1.95 -20.52
N LEU A 162 26.42 -2.42 -19.62
CA LEU A 162 26.15 -3.86 -19.43
C LEU A 162 25.17 -4.40 -20.48
N CYS A 163 24.45 -3.50 -21.16
CA CYS A 163 23.57 -3.79 -22.28
C CYS A 163 24.24 -3.37 -23.60
N GLN A 164 25.39 -3.98 -23.96
CA GLN A 164 25.82 -3.92 -25.36
C GLN A 164 25.15 -5.06 -26.13
N PRO A 165 24.67 -4.82 -27.36
CA PRO A 165 24.25 -5.90 -28.23
C PRO A 165 25.44 -6.85 -28.42
N ILE A 166 25.22 -8.13 -28.15
CA ILE A 166 26.17 -9.19 -28.49
C ILE A 166 26.34 -9.10 -30.01
N LYS A 167 27.53 -8.71 -30.48
CA LYS A 167 27.88 -8.75 -31.91
C LYS A 167 27.97 -10.19 -32.39
#